data_AF-A0A392P2W4-F1
#
_entry.id   AF-A0A392P2W4-F1
#
_cell.length_a   1.000
_cell.length_b   1.000
_cell.length_c   1.000
_cell.angle_alpha   90.00
_cell.angle_beta   90.00
_cell.angle_gamma   90.00
#
_symmetry.space_group_name_H-M   'P 1'
#
loop_
_entity.id
_entity.type
_entity.pdbx_description
1 polymer ?
#
loop_
_entity_poly.entity_id
_entity_poly.type
_entity_poly.pdbx_seq_one_letter_code
_entity_poly.pdbx_strand_id
1 'polypeptide(L)' 'GCDASILIASKPGSKELAEKDAEDNKDLRVEGFETVKKAKEVVEKKCPNVVSCADILAIAARDFVHL' A
#
# COMPACT_ATOMS: atom_id res chain seq x y z
N GLY A 1 0.06 12.32 2.94
CA GLY A 1 0.58 12.77 1.62
C GLY A 1 0.53 11.59 0.67
N CYS A 2 1.39 11.52 -0.36
CA CYS A 2 1.62 10.27 -1.11
C CYS A 2 2.80 9.53 -0.48
N ASP A 3 2.61 9.02 0.74
CA ASP A 3 3.67 8.49 1.63
C ASP A 3 3.41 7.03 2.05
N ALA A 4 2.40 6.39 1.46
CA ALA A 4 1.99 5.01 1.72
C ALA A 4 1.47 4.72 3.15
N SER A 5 1.10 5.76 3.92
CA SER A 5 0.46 5.61 5.24
C SER A 5 -0.77 4.70 5.21
N ILE A 6 -1.56 4.76 4.14
CA ILE A 6 -2.77 3.95 3.92
C ILE A 6 -2.49 2.42 3.90
N LEU A 7 -1.26 1.99 3.65
CA LEU A 7 -0.90 0.57 3.62
C LEU A 7 -0.65 -0.01 5.02
N ILE A 8 -0.54 0.82 6.04
CA ILE A 8 -0.24 0.40 7.41
C ILE A 8 -1.51 -0.18 8.05
N ALA A 9 -1.37 -1.32 8.74
CA ALA A 9 -2.45 -1.92 9.50
C ALA A 9 -2.39 -1.49 10.97
N SER A 10 -3.56 -1.33 11.61
CA SER A 10 -3.63 -1.11 13.05
C SER A 10 -2.98 -2.25 13.83
N LYS A 11 -2.25 -1.90 14.89
CA LYS A 11 -1.70 -2.89 15.82
C LYS A 11 -2.81 -3.34 16.78
N PRO A 12 -2.97 -4.66 17.03
CA PRO A 12 -3.94 -5.15 18.01
C PRO A 12 -3.74 -4.49 19.38
N GLY A 13 -4.80 -3.94 19.96
CA GLY A 13 -4.76 -3.25 21.25
C GLY A 13 -4.21 -1.82 21.23
N SER A 14 -3.86 -1.27 20.06
CA SER A 14 -3.50 0.15 19.92
C SER A 14 -4.71 1.06 20.14
N LYS A 15 -4.48 2.21 20.77
CA LYS A 15 -5.48 3.29 20.86
C LYS A 15 -5.56 4.12 19.59
N GLU A 16 -4.50 4.10 18.79
CA GLU A 16 -4.41 4.78 17.50
C GLU A 16 -4.71 3.79 16.39
N LEU A 17 -5.70 4.15 15.56
CA LEU A 17 -6.06 3.40 14.36
C LEU A 17 -5.26 3.92 13.16
N ALA A 18 -4.84 3.02 12.29
CA ALA A 18 -4.25 3.35 11.01
C ALA A 18 -5.30 3.96 10.07
N GLU A 19 -4.85 4.72 9.07
CA GLU A 19 -5.73 5.29 8.04
C GLU A 19 -6.57 4.22 7.33
N LYS A 20 -6.06 3.00 7.22
CA LYS A 20 -6.75 1.86 6.64
C LYS A 20 -8.09 1.54 7.33
N ASP A 21 -8.22 1.85 8.62
CA ASP A 21 -9.42 1.59 9.41
C ASP A 21 -10.36 2.81 9.49
N ALA A 22 -10.02 3.91 8.82
CA ALA A 22 -10.90 5.07 8.72
C ALA A 22 -12.20 4.71 7.97
N GLU A 23 -13.32 5.31 8.38
CA GLU A 23 -14.65 5.00 7.83
C GLU A 23 -14.68 5.09 6.30
N ASP A 24 -14.11 6.16 5.75
CA ASP A 24 -14.07 6.44 4.31
C ASP A 24 -13.21 5.43 3.52
N ASN A 25 -12.36 4.66 4.20
CA ASN A 25 -11.43 3.71 3.59
C ASN A 25 -11.90 2.24 3.68
N LYS A 26 -13.01 1.96 4.38
CA LYS A 26 -13.49 0.59 4.61
C LYS A 26 -13.91 -0.14 3.34
N ASP A 27 -14.36 0.60 2.33
CA ASP A 27 -14.79 0.05 1.04
C ASP A 27 -13.63 -0.14 0.06
N LEU A 28 -12.40 0.21 0.45
CA LEU A 28 -11.21 -0.05 -0.37
C LEU A 28 -11.02 -1.55 -0.56
N ARG A 29 -10.77 -1.93 -1.82
CA ARG A 29 -10.63 -3.32 -2.23
C ARG A 29 -9.43 -3.97 -1.56
N VAL A 30 -9.66 -5.07 -0.84
CA VAL A 30 -8.61 -5.84 -0.16
C VAL A 30 -7.54 -6.31 -1.16
N GLU A 31 -7.95 -6.63 -2.39
CA GLU A 31 -7.05 -7.05 -3.47
C GLU A 31 -6.06 -5.95 -3.88
N GLY A 32 -6.41 -4.67 -3.70
CA GLY A 32 -5.52 -3.54 -3.96
C GLY A 32 -4.30 -3.56 -3.03
N PHE A 33 -4.52 -3.79 -1.74
CA PHE A 33 -3.44 -3.89 -0.76
C PHE A 33 -2.53 -5.09 -1.02
N GLU A 34 -3.12 -6.25 -1.33
CA GLU A 34 -2.36 -7.47 -1.63
C GLU A 34 -1.55 -7.33 -2.92
N THR A 35 -2.06 -6.62 -3.92
CA THR A 35 -1.34 -6.36 -5.17
C THR A 35 -0.09 -5.53 -4.93
N VAL A 36 -0.20 -4.45 -4.15
CA VAL A 36 0.93 -3.59 -3.80
C VAL A 36 1.96 -4.35 -2.96
N LYS A 37 1.52 -5.18 -2.01
CA LYS A 37 2.39 -6.05 -1.22
C LYS A 37 3.17 -7.04 -2.09
N LYS A 38 2.50 -7.75 -3.00
CA LYS A 38 3.15 -8.68 -3.94
C LYS A 38 4.15 -7.96 -4.85
N ALA A 39 3.79 -6.78 -5.36
CA ALA A 39 4.71 -5.97 -6.15
C ALA A 39 5.96 -5.60 -5.35
N LYS A 40 5.81 -5.15 -4.09
CA LYS A 40 6.93 -4.87 -3.19
C LYS A 40 7.81 -6.08 -2.95
N GLU A 41 7.25 -7.25 -2.70
CA GLU A 41 8.02 -8.50 -2.53
C GLU A 41 8.84 -8.85 -3.78
N VAL A 42 8.30 -8.66 -4.97
CA VAL A 42 9.02 -8.90 -6.24
C VAL A 42 10.13 -7.86 -6.46
N VAL A 43 9.85 -6.60 -6.17
CA VAL A 43 10.81 -5.50 -6.32
C VAL A 43 11.97 -5.68 -5.33
N GLU A 44 11.70 -5.99 -4.07
CA GLU A 44 12.74 -6.23 -3.06
C GLU A 44 13.66 -7.40 -3.40
N LYS A 45 13.16 -8.45 -4.07
CA LYS A 45 14.00 -9.55 -4.58
C LYS A 45 15.00 -9.10 -5.66
N LYS A 46 14.70 -8.00 -6.37
CA LYS A 46 15.56 -7.46 -7.43
C LYS A 46 16.46 -6.34 -6.92
N CYS A 47 15.93 -5.45 -6.09
CA CYS A 47 16.64 -4.28 -5.55
C CYS A 47 16.24 -4.03 -4.09
N PRO A 48 16.91 -4.70 -3.13
CA PRO A 48 16.57 -4.62 -1.71
C PRO A 48 16.70 -3.18 -1.16
N ASN A 49 15.70 -2.71 -0.44
CA ASN A 49 15.63 -1.40 0.22
C ASN A 49 15.83 -0.19 -0.72
N VAL A 50 15.50 -0.31 -2.01
CA VAL A 50 15.67 0.78 -2.98
C VAL A 50 14.36 1.50 -3.26
N VAL A 51 13.28 0.78 -3.55
CA VAL A 51 12.02 1.37 -4.05
C VAL A 51 11.03 1.53 -2.91
N SER A 52 10.49 2.73 -2.70
CA SER A 52 9.51 2.97 -1.64
C SER A 52 8.13 2.38 -1.97
N CYS A 53 7.31 2.11 -0.94
CA CYS A 53 5.93 1.68 -1.16
C CYS A 53 5.07 2.79 -1.81
N ALA A 54 5.41 4.05 -1.58
CA ALA A 54 4.76 5.20 -2.19
C ALA A 54 4.99 5.22 -3.72
N ASP A 55 6.23 4.96 -4.17
CA ASP A 55 6.53 4.88 -5.60
C ASP A 55 5.86 3.68 -6.27
N ILE A 56 5.77 2.54 -5.58
CA ILE A 56 5.04 1.37 -6.08
C ILE A 56 3.56 1.71 -6.29
N LEU A 57 2.93 2.41 -5.34
CA LEU A 57 1.54 2.87 -5.50
C LEU A 57 1.38 3.80 -6.70
N ALA A 58 2.27 4.77 -6.86
CA ALA A 58 2.23 5.72 -7.98
C ALA A 58 2.41 5.02 -9.33
N ILE A 59 3.37 4.11 -9.44
CA ILE A 59 3.63 3.34 -10.67
C ILE A 59 2.48 2.39 -10.97
N ALA A 60 1.96 1.67 -9.97
CA ALA A 60 0.84 0.75 -10.14
C ALA A 60 -0.42 1.46 -10.61
N ALA A 61 -0.74 2.63 -10.03
CA ALA A 61 -1.87 3.45 -10.47
C ALA A 61 -1.69 3.95 -11.91
N ARG A 62 -0.48 4.42 -12.26
CA ARG A 62 -0.15 4.82 -13.64
C ARG A 62 -0.32 3.67 -14.62
N ASP A 63 0.19 2.48 -14.29
CA ASP A 63 0.10 1.32 -15.17
C ASP A 63 -1.35 0.84 -15.31
N PHE A 64 -2.13 0.87 -14.23
CA PHE A 64 -3.56 0.49 -14.25
C PHE A 64 -4.40 1.36 -15.21
N VAL A 65 -4.13 2.66 -15.29
CA VAL A 65 -4.84 3.57 -16.20
C VAL A 65 -4.50 3.29 -17.68
N HIS A 66 -3.35 2.70 -17.96
CA HIS A 66 -2.90 2.38 -19.32
C HIS A 66 -3.22 0.93 -19.75
N LEU A 67 -3.92 0.15 -18.92
CA LEU A 67 -4.43 -1.19 -19.24
C LEU A 67 -5.83 -1.12 -19.85
#